data_AF-A0A3R9V170-F1
#
_entry.id   AF-A0A3R9V170-F1
#
_cell.length_a   1.000
_cell.length_b   1.000
_cell.length_c   1.000
_cell.angle_alpha   90.00
_cell.angle_beta   90.00
_cell.angle_gamma   90.00
#
_symmetry.space_group_name_H-M   'P 1'
#
loop_
_entity.id
_entity.type
_entity.pdbx_description
1 polymer ?
#
loop_
_entity_poly.entity_id
_entity_poly.type
_entity_poly.pdbx_seq_one_letter_code
_entity_poly.pdbx_strand_id
1 'polypeptide(L)' 'MGGGPVTVALCGDVMLGRGIDQILPHPGDPALREGGMADARGYVALAEAAHGPLPALPVGFDWPWGEALAVLDAAAPA' A
#
# COMPACT_ATOMS: atom_id res chain seq x y z
N MET A 1 -6.79 -31.43 -17.89
CA MET A 1 -6.44 -30.72 -16.65
C MET A 1 -7.74 -30.28 -16.00
N GLY A 2 -8.01 -30.73 -14.77
CA GLY A 2 -9.30 -30.54 -14.12
C GLY A 2 -9.56 -29.08 -13.78
N GLY A 3 -10.67 -28.53 -14.27
CA GLY A 3 -11.12 -27.17 -13.97
C GLY A 3 -11.79 -27.11 -12.60
N GLY A 4 -10.99 -27.15 -11.53
CA GLY A 4 -11.46 -26.82 -10.18
C GLY A 4 -11.51 -25.30 -9.97
N PRO A 5 -12.28 -24.81 -8.98
CA PRO A 5 -12.27 -23.40 -8.63
C PRO A 5 -10.89 -22.95 -8.15
N VAL A 6 -10.51 -21.72 -8.49
CA VAL A 6 -9.25 -21.07 -8.08
C VAL A 6 -9.56 -20.02 -7.02
N THR A 7 -8.77 -20.00 -5.96
CA THR A 7 -8.78 -18.92 -4.96
C THR A 7 -7.78 -17.85 -5.37
N VAL A 8 -8.22 -16.59 -5.45
CA VAL A 8 -7.37 -15.44 -5.78
C VAL A 8 -7.57 -14.36 -4.74
N ALA A 9 -6.49 -13.71 -4.32
CA ALA A 9 -6.54 -12.50 -3.52
C ALA A 9 -6.42 -11.27 -4.43
N LEU A 10 -7.44 -10.41 -4.42
CA LEU A 10 -7.42 -9.14 -5.12
C LEU A 10 -7.06 -8.05 -4.12
N CYS A 11 -5.82 -7.58 -4.21
CA CYS A 11 -5.24 -6.63 -3.29
C CYS A 11 -4.82 -5.36 -4.03
N GLY A 12 -4.97 -4.21 -3.38
CA GLY A 12 -4.57 -2.92 -3.92
C GLY A 12 -5.12 -1.78 -3.06
N ASP A 13 -4.48 -0.62 -3.18
CA ASP A 13 -5.01 0.60 -2.58
C ASP A 13 -6.20 1.10 -3.42
N VAL A 14 -7.24 1.60 -2.74
CA VAL A 14 -8.49 2.10 -3.35
C VAL A 14 -8.35 3.58 -3.72
N MET A 15 -7.47 4.32 -3.04
CA MET A 15 -6.91 5.57 -3.55
C MET A 15 -5.53 5.28 -4.13
N LEU A 16 -4.96 6.18 -4.93
CA LEU A 16 -3.64 5.95 -5.51
C LEU A 16 -2.64 5.71 -4.35
N GLY A 17 -2.24 4.45 -4.16
CA GLY A 17 -1.18 3.99 -3.25
C GLY A 17 0.20 4.57 -3.55
N ARG A 18 0.23 5.66 -4.31
CA ARG A 18 1.32 6.60 -4.49
C ARG A 18 1.81 7.16 -3.17
N GLY A 19 0.94 7.41 -2.18
CA GLY A 19 1.37 7.85 -0.85
C GLY A 19 2.16 6.75 -0.10
N ILE A 20 1.64 5.52 -0.10
CA ILE A 20 2.31 4.34 0.46
C ILE A 20 3.62 4.05 -0.30
N ASP A 21 3.62 4.17 -1.63
CA ASP A 21 4.81 4.04 -2.46
C ASP A 21 5.93 4.99 -2.04
N GLN A 22 5.60 6.22 -1.59
CA GLN A 22 6.60 7.18 -1.12
C GLN A 22 7.31 6.76 0.18
N ILE A 23 6.73 5.86 0.98
CA ILE A 23 7.32 5.39 2.24
C ILE A 23 8.05 4.05 2.10
N LEU A 24 7.98 3.41 0.91
CA LEU A 24 8.67 2.17 0.60
C LEU A 24 10.13 2.41 0.18
N PRO A 25 10.99 1.37 0.13
CA PRO A 25 12.42 1.51 -0.16
C PRO A 25 12.74 2.06 -1.56
N HIS A 26 11.83 1.94 -2.52
CA HIS A 26 12.03 2.34 -3.92
C HIS A 26 10.83 3.15 -4.42
N PRO A 27 10.66 4.39 -3.95
CA PRO A 27 9.50 5.20 -4.28
C PRO A 27 9.53 5.63 -5.76
N GLY A 28 8.36 5.63 -6.40
CA GLY A 28 8.16 6.21 -7.73
C GLY A 28 8.10 7.74 -7.71
N ASP A 29 7.99 8.36 -8.91
CA ASP A 29 7.88 9.82 -9.07
C ASP A 29 6.68 10.36 -8.27
N PRO A 30 6.88 11.27 -7.30
CA PRO A 30 5.82 11.82 -6.45
C PRO A 30 4.76 12.62 -7.19
N ALA A 31 5.00 13.09 -8.41
CA ALA A 31 4.06 13.95 -9.13
C ALA A 31 2.69 13.30 -9.34
N LEU A 32 1.63 14.06 -9.04
CA LEU A 32 0.23 13.70 -9.25
C LEU A 32 -0.44 14.70 -10.20
N ARG A 33 -1.47 14.23 -10.91
CA ARG A 33 -2.25 15.03 -11.88
C ARG A 33 -3.73 15.06 -11.48
N GLU A 34 -4.00 15.50 -10.25
CA GLU A 34 -5.34 15.58 -9.68
C GLU A 34 -5.60 16.95 -9.04
N GLY A 35 -6.86 17.31 -8.82
CA GLY A 35 -7.24 18.64 -8.34
C GLY A 35 -6.97 18.87 -6.85
N GLY A 36 -6.86 17.80 -6.06
CA GLY A 36 -6.71 17.87 -4.60
C GLY A 36 -5.27 17.81 -4.10
N MET A 37 -4.35 17.26 -4.89
CA MET A 37 -2.95 17.06 -4.51
C MET A 37 -2.07 17.00 -5.76
N ALA A 38 -0.91 17.66 -5.72
CA ALA A 38 0.06 17.61 -6.83
C ALA A 38 1.26 16.71 -6.55
N ASP A 39 1.45 16.29 -5.30
CA ASP A 39 2.60 15.53 -4.82
C ASP A 39 2.14 14.48 -3.79
N ALA A 40 2.45 13.20 -4.06
CA ALA A 40 2.03 12.09 -3.22
C ALA A 40 2.59 12.13 -1.80
N ARG A 41 3.70 12.84 -1.56
CA ARG A 41 4.24 13.05 -0.20
C ARG A 41 3.32 13.92 0.65
N GLY A 42 2.43 14.70 0.03
CA GLY A 42 1.37 15.40 0.74
C GLY A 42 0.42 14.44 1.48
N TYR A 43 0.14 13.26 0.91
CA TYR A 43 -0.66 12.24 1.60
C TYR A 43 0.07 11.64 2.81
N VAL A 44 1.39 11.47 2.71
CA VAL A 44 2.24 11.02 3.84
C VAL A 44 2.16 12.03 4.98
N ALA A 45 2.31 13.32 4.66
CA ALA A 45 2.22 14.39 5.66
C ALA A 45 0.82 14.48 6.30
N LEU A 46 -0.25 14.28 5.53
CA LEU A 46 -1.61 14.24 6.06
C LEU A 46 -1.82 13.04 7.01
N ALA A 47 -1.28 11.87 6.65
CA ALA A 47 -1.34 10.68 7.50
C ALA A 47 -0.58 10.90 8.82
N GLU A 48 0.63 11.46 8.77
CA GLU A 48 1.38 11.80 9.99
C GLU A 48 0.65 12.82 10.87
N ALA A 49 0.07 13.85 10.26
CA ALA A 49 -0.67 14.86 11.00
C ALA A 49 -1.91 14.27 11.70
N ALA A 50 -2.58 13.29 11.09
CA ALA A 50 -3.77 12.67 11.63
C ALA A 50 -3.48 11.57 12.67
N HIS A 51 -2.38 10.82 12.50
CA HIS A 51 -2.11 9.60 13.27
C HIS A 51 -0.84 9.64 14.11
N GLY A 52 -0.06 10.72 14.01
CA GLY A 52 1.24 10.85 14.65
C GLY A 52 2.39 10.38 13.75
N PRO A 53 3.63 10.40 14.25
CA PRO A 53 4.82 10.10 13.46
C PRO A 53 4.75 8.72 12.80
N LEU A 54 5.21 8.65 11.55
CA LEU A 54 5.38 7.36 10.88
C LEU A 54 6.54 6.57 11.50
N PRO A 55 6.57 5.24 11.28
CA PRO A 55 7.73 4.43 11.61
C PRO A 55 9.01 4.91 10.91
N ALA A 56 10.15 4.36 11.32
CA ALA A 56 11.42 4.65 10.66
C ALA A 56 11.34 4.36 9.15
N LEU A 57 11.53 5.39 8.33
CA LEU A 57 11.45 5.31 6.87
C LEU A 57 12.82 4.96 6.26
N PRO A 58 12.87 4.19 5.15
CA PRO A 58 11.72 3.56 4.49
C PRO A 58 11.19 2.36 5.29
N VAL A 59 9.88 2.11 5.22
CA VAL A 59 9.28 0.92 5.82
C VAL A 59 9.55 -0.32 4.96
N GLY A 60 9.43 -1.51 5.57
CA GLY A 60 9.50 -2.79 4.85
C GLY A 60 8.33 -2.98 3.88
N PHE A 61 8.52 -3.79 2.84
CA PHE A 61 7.47 -4.09 1.85
C PHE A 61 6.25 -4.82 2.44
N ASP A 62 6.45 -5.51 3.56
CA ASP A 62 5.45 -6.20 4.35
C ASP A 62 4.61 -5.25 5.21
N TRP A 63 5.17 -4.10 5.59
CA TRP A 63 4.55 -3.17 6.53
C TRP A 63 3.14 -2.70 6.14
N PRO A 64 2.85 -2.31 4.87
CA PRO A 64 1.50 -1.87 4.50
C PRO A 64 0.43 -2.96 4.62
N TRP A 65 0.84 -4.23 4.57
CA TRP A 65 -0.08 -5.36 4.60
C TRP A 65 -0.44 -5.76 6.02
N GLY A 66 0.50 -5.67 6.96
CA GLY A 66 0.27 -5.95 8.38
C GLY A 66 -0.51 -7.25 8.60
N GLU A 67 -1.65 -7.15 9.28
CA GLU A 67 -2.54 -8.28 9.60
C GLU A 67 -3.11 -9.00 8.36
N ALA A 68 -3.15 -8.35 7.19
CA ALA A 68 -3.63 -8.97 5.96
C ALA A 68 -2.73 -10.15 5.54
N LEU A 69 -1.44 -10.14 5.90
CA LEU A 69 -0.51 -11.24 5.56
C LEU A 69 -0.99 -12.57 6.16
N ALA A 70 -1.43 -12.58 7.42
CA ALA A 70 -1.95 -13.80 8.05
C ALA A 70 -3.24 -14.31 7.38
N VAL A 71 -4.07 -13.39 6.87
CA VAL A 71 -5.28 -13.73 6.10
C VAL A 71 -4.91 -14.34 4.75
N LEU A 72 -3.92 -13.77 4.06
CA LEU A 72 -3.42 -14.29 2.78
C LEU A 72 -2.79 -15.67 2.95
N ASP A 73 -1.97 -15.87 3.99
CA ASP A 73 -1.36 -17.15 4.32
C ASP A 73 -2.41 -18.23 4.59
N ALA A 74 -3.48 -17.89 5.35
CA ALA A 74 -4.57 -18.81 5.64
C ALA A 74 -5.43 -19.14 4.42
N ALA A 75 -5.63 -18.15 3.52
CA ALA A 75 -6.42 -18.32 2.31
C ALA A 75 -5.71 -19.14 1.22
N ALA A 76 -4.38 -19.19 1.25
CA ALA A 76 -3.52 -19.87 0.27
C ALA A 76 -3.98 -19.64 -1.19
N PRO A 77 -4.08 -18.37 -1.65
CA PRO A 77 -4.44 -18.07 -3.03
C PRO A 77 -3.40 -18.65 -4.01
N ALA A 78 -3.87 -19.01 -5.21
CA ALA A 78 -3.06 -19.67 -6.24
C ALA A 78 -2.03 -18.76 -6.92
#